data_AF-A0A914WQC2-F1
#
_entry.id   AF-A0A914WQC2-F1
#
_cell.length_a   1.000
_cell.length_b   1.000
_cell.length_c   1.000
_cell.angle_alpha   90.00
_cell.angle_beta   90.00
_cell.angle_gamma   90.00
#
_symmetry.space_group_name_H-M   'P 1'
#
loop_
_entity.id
_entity.type
_entity.pdbx_description
1 polymer ?
#
loop_
_entity_poly.entity_id
_entity_poly.type
_entity_poly.pdbx_seq_one_letter_code
_entity_poly.pdbx_strand_id
1 'polypeptide(L)'
;MGLLVVCSALMVLCCSYISMTEAFTPYRKLGEPTKPGWPVVLVPGDGGSQIEAKLVGKPEVVHYVCQKVTQDYFDLWLNLELFLPYVIDCWVDNMKLFFNETTNRTENSPGVVTRVPGWGNTSTVEWLDPSKSSSGLYYTTLVEKMVTLGYRRGKDVVGAPYDWRHGPGQFDNYFDKLKELIENTYRYNGNKKVVVVGHSMGNPVMLYFYNSLVTQEWKDKFIRSHVSMAGAWGGSLKIMKLFASGYNMGHYRIVLPPSKLRTMQRSFGSSAFLMPSYNLWDRSEVLASSPERNYTLANLEQFFTDINFEDGYRMYKQNAFMLGNLSGPGVEVHCIYSLGMDTPERFEWSKGYFPDYQPTTIHFGEGDGTVNQRSLETCLKWVENNNNKPVTKYVLNKVEHLDILNNAEAISYVLKALYQDLK
;
A
#
# COMPACT_ATOMS: atom_id res chain seq x y z
N MET A 1 9.99 -29.80 42.96
CA MET A 1 10.92 -28.71 42.59
C MET A 1 10.52 -28.07 41.25
N GLY A 2 9.24 -27.71 41.07
CA GLY A 2 8.68 -27.42 39.74
C GLY A 2 7.50 -26.45 39.72
N LEU A 3 7.39 -25.54 40.69
CA LEU A 3 6.29 -24.56 40.71
C LEU A 3 6.69 -23.13 41.14
N LEU A 4 7.99 -22.83 41.25
CA LEU A 4 8.48 -21.54 41.77
C LEU A 4 9.34 -20.72 40.79
N VAL A 5 9.51 -21.16 39.54
CA VAL A 5 10.28 -20.44 38.51
C VAL A 5 9.39 -19.76 37.46
N VAL A 6 8.07 -19.99 37.48
CA VAL A 6 7.13 -19.39 36.52
C VAL A 6 6.63 -18.00 36.97
N CYS A 7 6.83 -17.62 38.22
CA CYS A 7 6.31 -16.34 38.75
C CYS A 7 7.28 -15.15 38.63
N SER A 8 8.58 -15.38 38.43
CA SER A 8 9.60 -14.33 38.37
C SER A 8 9.88 -13.78 36.96
N ALA A 9 9.43 -14.45 35.89
CA ALA A 9 9.50 -13.93 34.52
C ALA A 9 8.31 -13.00 34.17
N LEU A 10 7.20 -13.08 34.92
CA LEU A 10 6.01 -12.25 34.71
C LEU A 10 6.08 -10.87 35.39
N MET A 11 6.93 -10.68 36.41
CA MET A 11 7.10 -9.37 37.06
C MET A 11 8.12 -8.45 36.39
N VAL A 12 9.11 -8.99 35.66
CA VAL A 12 10.12 -8.16 34.98
C VAL A 12 9.59 -7.58 33.66
N LEU A 13 8.50 -8.13 33.11
CA LEU A 13 7.74 -7.55 31.99
C LEU A 13 6.77 -6.43 32.43
N CYS A 14 6.54 -6.23 33.73
CA CYS A 14 5.64 -5.18 34.24
C CYS A 14 6.33 -3.85 34.60
N CYS A 15 7.66 -3.80 34.68
CA CYS A 15 8.38 -2.59 35.17
C CYS A 15 9.18 -1.82 34.12
N SER A 16 9.04 -2.14 32.82
CA SER A 16 9.61 -1.35 31.71
C SER A 16 8.55 -0.85 30.72
N TYR A 17 7.26 -1.00 31.04
CA TYR A 17 6.11 -0.54 30.24
C TYR A 17 5.46 0.75 30.77
N ILE A 18 6.27 1.68 31.27
CA ILE A 18 5.85 3.07 31.48
C ILE A 18 6.79 3.96 30.68
N SER A 19 6.67 3.89 29.36
CA SER A 19 7.16 4.93 28.46
C SER A 19 5.96 5.42 27.65
N MET A 20 5.31 6.45 28.21
CA MET A 20 4.48 7.44 27.53
C MET A 20 3.70 6.94 26.30
N THR A 21 2.67 6.14 26.53
CA THR A 21 1.50 6.13 25.64
C THR A 21 0.32 6.67 26.43
N GLU A 22 0.36 7.96 26.76
CA GLU A 22 -0.89 8.69 26.78
C GLU A 22 -1.43 8.60 25.35
N ALA A 23 -2.45 7.77 25.16
CA ALA A 23 -3.32 7.88 24.00
C ALA A 23 -3.88 9.31 24.04
N PHE A 24 -3.21 10.22 23.34
CA PHE A 24 -3.69 11.57 23.11
C PHE A 24 -4.99 11.42 22.33
N THR A 25 -6.12 11.30 23.03
CA THR A 25 -7.41 11.61 22.42
C THR A 25 -7.27 13.03 21.89
N PRO A 26 -7.28 13.27 20.56
CA PRO A 26 -6.96 14.58 20.06
C PRO A 26 -8.03 15.57 20.53
N TYR A 27 -7.70 16.42 21.49
CA TYR A 27 -8.61 17.45 21.96
C TYR A 27 -8.73 18.53 20.88
N ARG A 28 -9.98 18.87 20.54
CA ARG A 28 -10.28 19.99 19.64
C ARG A 28 -9.80 21.29 20.28
N LYS A 29 -8.97 22.07 19.59
CA LYS A 29 -8.53 23.39 20.06
C LYS A 29 -9.65 24.42 19.89
N LEU A 30 -9.67 25.43 20.75
CA LEU A 30 -10.61 26.54 20.62
C LEU A 30 -10.37 27.27 19.29
N GLY A 31 -11.42 27.44 18.47
CA GLY A 31 -11.33 28.04 17.14
C GLY A 31 -11.15 27.06 15.99
N GLU A 32 -10.93 25.76 16.24
CA GLU A 32 -10.95 24.74 15.18
C GLU A 32 -12.38 24.54 14.62
N PRO A 33 -12.50 24.19 13.31
CA PRO A 33 -13.79 23.96 12.69
C PRO A 33 -14.66 22.93 13.43
N THR A 34 -15.98 23.18 13.41
CA THR A 34 -16.99 22.28 13.99
C THR A 34 -17.88 21.64 12.92
N LYS A 35 -17.62 21.92 11.64
CA LYS A 35 -18.34 21.40 10.48
C LYS A 35 -17.30 20.79 9.53
N PRO A 36 -17.64 19.72 8.81
CA PRO A 36 -16.72 19.11 7.85
C PRO A 36 -16.40 20.08 6.71
N GLY A 37 -15.16 20.03 6.23
CA GLY A 37 -14.68 20.75 5.06
C GLY A 37 -15.21 20.14 3.76
N TRP A 38 -14.29 19.82 2.84
CA TRP A 38 -14.60 19.05 1.63
C TRP A 38 -14.80 17.56 1.97
N PRO A 39 -15.80 16.87 1.38
CA PRO A 39 -15.96 15.43 1.54
C PRO A 39 -14.72 14.66 1.08
N VAL A 40 -14.40 13.54 1.72
CA VAL A 40 -13.16 12.81 1.50
C VAL A 40 -13.40 11.34 1.15
N VAL A 41 -12.68 10.86 0.13
CA VAL A 41 -12.53 9.43 -0.18
C VAL A 41 -11.09 9.02 0.08
N LEU A 42 -10.88 8.04 0.96
CA LEU A 42 -9.57 7.48 1.29
C LEU A 42 -9.28 6.27 0.40
N VAL A 43 -8.16 6.30 -0.30
CA VAL A 43 -7.70 5.21 -1.17
C VAL A 43 -6.41 4.63 -0.58
N PRO A 44 -6.42 3.38 -0.09
CA PRO A 44 -5.25 2.77 0.55
C PRO A 44 -4.18 2.37 -0.48
N GLY A 45 -2.99 2.07 0.02
CA GLY A 45 -1.86 1.52 -0.74
C GLY A 45 -1.80 0.01 -0.64
N ASP A 46 -0.65 -0.55 -1.03
CA ASP A 46 -0.37 -1.98 -0.90
C ASP A 46 -0.39 -2.38 0.58
N GLY A 47 -1.12 -3.45 0.92
CA GLY A 47 -1.37 -3.83 2.32
C GLY A 47 -2.30 -2.88 3.11
N GLY A 48 -2.81 -1.80 2.51
CA GLY A 48 -3.46 -0.69 3.23
C GLY A 48 -4.94 -0.88 3.57
N SER A 49 -5.50 -2.06 3.36
CA SER A 49 -6.86 -2.38 3.80
C SER A 49 -7.03 -3.85 4.17
N GLN A 50 -8.00 -4.14 5.01
CA GLN A 50 -8.34 -5.51 5.39
C GLN A 50 -8.72 -6.39 4.19
N ILE A 51 -8.41 -7.67 4.27
CA ILE A 51 -8.90 -8.72 3.36
C ILE A 51 -9.42 -9.86 4.23
N GLU A 52 -10.62 -10.34 3.90
CA GLU A 52 -11.19 -11.55 4.50
C GLU A 52 -11.11 -12.72 3.53
N ALA A 53 -10.99 -13.94 4.06
CA ALA A 53 -11.00 -15.16 3.27
C ALA A 53 -11.95 -16.21 3.84
N LYS A 54 -12.46 -17.08 2.95
CA LYS A 54 -13.18 -18.30 3.30
C LYS A 54 -12.54 -19.47 2.56
N LEU A 55 -12.27 -20.55 3.29
CA LEU A 55 -11.76 -21.78 2.68
C LEU A 55 -12.95 -22.68 2.35
N VAL A 56 -13.12 -22.99 1.07
CA VAL A 56 -14.28 -23.75 0.55
C VAL A 56 -13.92 -25.17 0.13
N GLY A 57 -12.72 -25.64 0.52
CA GLY A 57 -12.21 -26.96 0.17
C GLY A 57 -10.90 -26.87 -0.60
N LYS A 58 -9.81 -26.50 0.08
CA LYS A 58 -8.47 -26.55 -0.50
C LYS A 58 -8.11 -28.01 -0.84
N PRO A 59 -7.65 -28.32 -2.08
CA PRO A 59 -7.32 -29.69 -2.47
C PRO A 59 -6.15 -30.24 -1.64
N GLU A 60 -5.15 -29.39 -1.41
CA GLU A 60 -3.94 -29.68 -0.65
C GLU A 60 -3.67 -28.57 0.37
N VAL A 61 -2.82 -28.89 1.35
CA VAL A 61 -2.35 -27.96 2.37
C VAL A 61 -0.87 -28.20 2.63
N VAL A 62 -0.14 -27.13 2.96
CA VAL A 62 1.30 -27.20 3.17
C VAL A 62 1.69 -27.99 4.42
N HIS A 63 0.85 -27.97 5.46
CA HIS A 63 1.04 -28.71 6.71
C HIS A 63 -0.30 -29.25 7.24
N TYR A 64 -0.25 -30.28 8.09
CA TYR A 64 -1.45 -30.89 8.69
C TYR A 64 -2.25 -29.92 9.60
N VAL A 65 -1.62 -28.85 10.09
CA VAL A 65 -2.26 -27.81 10.91
C VAL A 65 -3.08 -26.82 10.09
N CYS A 66 -2.87 -26.76 8.78
CA CYS A 66 -3.58 -25.83 7.91
C CYS A 66 -4.97 -26.35 7.57
N GLN A 67 -5.97 -25.49 7.70
CA GLN A 67 -7.35 -25.84 7.42
C GLN A 67 -7.60 -25.93 5.90
N LYS A 68 -8.47 -26.87 5.49
CA LYS A 68 -8.97 -26.96 4.11
C LYS A 68 -10.30 -26.24 3.91
N VAL A 69 -11.09 -26.13 4.97
CA VAL A 69 -12.45 -25.57 4.96
C VAL A 69 -12.63 -24.70 6.21
N THR A 70 -13.30 -23.57 6.07
CA THR A 70 -13.78 -22.73 7.17
C THR A 70 -15.29 -22.57 7.09
N GLN A 71 -15.97 -22.45 8.23
CA GLN A 71 -17.42 -22.24 8.26
C GLN A 71 -17.77 -20.85 7.70
N ASP A 72 -17.07 -19.82 8.19
CA ASP A 72 -17.27 -18.43 7.83
C ASP A 72 -16.01 -17.80 7.22
N TYR A 73 -16.16 -16.54 6.82
CA TYR A 73 -15.02 -15.69 6.49
C TYR A 73 -14.21 -15.37 7.76
N PHE A 74 -12.90 -15.31 7.62
CA PHE A 74 -11.97 -14.88 8.67
C PHE A 74 -11.05 -13.77 8.13
N ASP A 75 -10.48 -12.98 9.04
CA ASP A 75 -9.53 -11.92 8.71
C ASP A 75 -8.21 -12.53 8.20
N LEU A 76 -8.01 -12.48 6.88
CA LEU A 76 -6.79 -12.94 6.23
C LEU A 76 -5.68 -11.88 6.36
N TRP A 77 -6.07 -10.61 6.39
CA TRP A 77 -5.17 -9.48 6.58
C TRP A 77 -5.86 -8.33 7.29
N LEU A 78 -5.31 -7.73 8.35
CA LEU A 78 -4.13 -8.15 9.11
C LEU A 78 -4.57 -8.97 10.33
N ASN A 79 -3.97 -10.15 10.53
CA ASN A 79 -4.16 -10.93 11.73
C ASN A 79 -2.79 -11.42 12.23
N LEU A 80 -2.34 -10.87 13.36
CA LEU A 80 -0.99 -11.14 13.89
C LEU A 80 -0.82 -12.58 14.38
N GLU A 81 -1.90 -13.28 14.73
CA GLU A 81 -1.85 -14.69 15.12
C GLU A 81 -1.44 -15.58 13.92
N LEU A 82 -1.74 -15.15 12.71
CA LEU A 82 -1.35 -15.84 11.48
C LEU A 82 0.15 -15.76 11.20
N PHE A 83 0.90 -14.92 11.92
CA PHE A 83 2.35 -14.79 11.78
C PHE A 83 3.13 -15.69 12.74
N LEU A 84 2.44 -16.40 13.64
CA LEU A 84 3.10 -17.33 14.56
C LEU A 84 3.85 -18.43 13.77
N PRO A 85 4.98 -18.93 14.32
CA PRO A 85 5.66 -20.09 13.75
C PRO A 85 4.67 -21.22 13.48
N TYR A 86 4.90 -21.97 12.38
CA TYR A 86 4.02 -23.03 11.85
C TYR A 86 2.71 -22.56 11.21
N VAL A 87 2.09 -21.46 11.68
CA VAL A 87 0.84 -20.92 11.08
C VAL A 87 1.13 -20.04 9.86
N ILE A 88 2.28 -19.34 9.86
CA ILE A 88 2.69 -18.46 8.76
C ILE A 88 2.68 -19.14 7.40
N ASP A 89 3.02 -20.43 7.33
CA ASP A 89 3.02 -21.17 6.07
C ASP A 89 1.59 -21.39 5.54
N CYS A 90 0.63 -21.63 6.45
CA CYS A 90 -0.80 -21.70 6.09
C CYS A 90 -1.32 -20.36 5.58
N TRP A 91 -0.93 -19.26 6.24
CA TRP A 91 -1.30 -17.92 5.83
C TRP A 91 -0.72 -17.57 4.45
N VAL A 92 0.57 -17.82 4.23
CA VAL A 92 1.23 -17.65 2.93
C VAL A 92 0.50 -18.43 1.84
N ASP A 93 0.11 -19.68 2.12
CA ASP A 93 -0.61 -20.53 1.17
C ASP A 93 -2.05 -20.09 0.87
N ASN A 94 -2.71 -19.41 1.82
CA ASN A 94 -4.04 -18.84 1.62
C ASN A 94 -3.99 -17.46 0.94
N MET A 95 -2.94 -16.69 1.20
CA MET A 95 -2.77 -15.33 0.72
C MET A 95 -2.26 -15.27 -0.72
N LYS A 96 -1.40 -16.23 -1.11
CA LYS A 96 -0.80 -16.27 -2.46
C LYS A 96 -1.87 -16.39 -3.55
N LEU A 97 -1.56 -15.78 -4.68
CA LEU A 97 -2.29 -15.93 -5.93
C LEU A 97 -1.57 -16.95 -6.83
N PHE A 98 -2.26 -17.42 -7.87
CA PHE A 98 -1.62 -18.11 -8.99
C PHE A 98 -1.90 -17.34 -10.27
N PHE A 99 -0.98 -17.39 -11.23
CA PHE A 99 -1.18 -16.78 -12.54
C PHE A 99 -1.83 -17.79 -13.48
N ASN A 100 -3.00 -17.45 -14.01
CA ASN A 100 -3.68 -18.22 -15.03
C ASN A 100 -3.23 -17.73 -16.41
N GLU A 101 -2.40 -18.53 -17.09
CA GLU A 101 -1.86 -18.17 -18.41
C GLU A 101 -2.93 -18.09 -19.50
N THR A 102 -4.06 -18.79 -19.34
CA THR A 102 -5.15 -18.76 -20.32
C THR A 102 -5.89 -17.41 -20.27
N THR A 103 -6.15 -16.92 -19.05
CA THR A 103 -6.85 -15.64 -18.85
C THR A 103 -5.89 -14.45 -18.76
N ASN A 104 -4.58 -14.70 -18.63
CA ASN A 104 -3.54 -13.72 -18.29
C ASN A 104 -3.84 -12.94 -17.01
N ARG A 105 -4.42 -13.60 -16.00
CA ARG A 105 -4.86 -12.97 -14.75
C ARG A 105 -4.36 -13.74 -13.54
N THR A 106 -4.13 -13.02 -12.46
CA THR A 106 -3.90 -13.60 -11.14
C THR A 106 -5.21 -14.00 -10.49
N GLU A 107 -5.28 -15.20 -9.92
CA GLU A 107 -6.47 -15.78 -9.30
C GLU A 107 -6.15 -16.26 -7.88
N ASN A 108 -7.17 -16.31 -7.01
CA ASN A 108 -7.01 -16.86 -5.66
C ASN A 108 -6.58 -18.32 -5.71
N SER A 109 -5.75 -18.75 -4.76
CA SER A 109 -5.38 -20.17 -4.63
C SER A 109 -6.61 -21.10 -4.63
N PRO A 110 -6.53 -22.31 -5.24
CA PRO A 110 -7.67 -23.23 -5.30
C PRO A 110 -8.30 -23.50 -3.92
N GLY A 111 -9.62 -23.38 -3.85
CA GLY A 111 -10.38 -23.54 -2.60
C GLY A 111 -10.31 -22.34 -1.65
N VAL A 112 -9.72 -21.21 -2.06
CA VAL A 112 -9.72 -19.95 -1.31
C VAL A 112 -10.61 -18.93 -2.02
N VAL A 113 -11.53 -18.33 -1.28
CA VAL A 113 -12.34 -17.20 -1.73
C VAL A 113 -12.02 -16.00 -0.87
N THR A 114 -11.73 -14.85 -1.48
CA THR A 114 -11.45 -13.60 -0.76
C THR A 114 -12.54 -12.58 -0.98
N ARG A 115 -12.68 -11.65 -0.03
CA ARG A 115 -13.48 -10.44 -0.17
C ARG A 115 -12.83 -9.26 0.56
N VAL A 116 -13.21 -8.06 0.14
CA VAL A 116 -12.73 -6.81 0.74
C VAL A 116 -13.87 -6.19 1.56
N PRO A 117 -13.78 -6.17 2.90
CA PRO A 117 -14.81 -5.61 3.75
C PRO A 117 -14.75 -4.07 3.84
N GLY A 118 -15.83 -3.47 4.35
CA GLY A 118 -15.85 -2.06 4.76
C GLY A 118 -16.01 -1.03 3.64
N TRP A 119 -16.50 -1.43 2.46
CA TRP A 119 -16.77 -0.49 1.35
C TRP A 119 -17.62 0.71 1.79
N GLY A 120 -17.12 1.93 1.55
CA GLY A 120 -17.81 3.17 1.92
C GLY A 120 -17.74 3.52 3.41
N ASN A 121 -17.20 2.66 4.26
CA ASN A 121 -16.83 2.96 5.65
C ASN A 121 -15.31 3.22 5.71
N THR A 122 -14.80 3.68 6.85
CA THR A 122 -13.39 3.96 7.09
C THR A 122 -12.71 2.89 7.94
N SER A 123 -13.46 2.04 8.66
CA SER A 123 -12.92 1.12 9.68
C SER A 123 -11.77 0.24 9.17
N THR A 124 -11.93 -0.34 7.97
CA THR A 124 -11.02 -1.32 7.37
C THR A 124 -9.81 -0.70 6.68
N VAL A 125 -9.79 0.63 6.58
CA VAL A 125 -8.64 1.42 6.12
C VAL A 125 -8.04 2.26 7.26
N GLU A 126 -8.74 2.43 8.39
CA GLU A 126 -8.16 2.99 9.61
C GLU A 126 -7.27 1.96 10.30
N TRP A 127 -7.85 0.79 10.59
CA TRP A 127 -7.22 -0.29 11.31
C TRP A 127 -7.11 -1.53 10.43
N LEU A 128 -5.90 -1.95 10.11
CA LEU A 128 -5.62 -3.19 9.37
C LEU A 128 -5.86 -4.42 10.25
N ASP A 129 -5.57 -4.30 11.54
CA ASP A 129 -5.83 -5.34 12.55
C ASP A 129 -7.15 -5.02 13.28
N PRO A 130 -8.18 -5.89 13.19
CA PRO A 130 -9.45 -5.70 13.89
C PRO A 130 -9.33 -5.56 15.42
N SER A 131 -8.26 -6.11 16.02
CA SER A 131 -7.96 -5.93 17.45
C SER A 131 -7.52 -4.50 17.81
N LYS A 132 -7.26 -3.66 16.79
CA LYS A 132 -6.73 -2.30 16.90
C LYS A 132 -5.37 -2.24 17.60
N SER A 133 -4.56 -3.28 17.41
CA SER A 133 -3.14 -3.25 17.74
C SER A 133 -2.45 -2.09 17.03
N SER A 134 -1.52 -1.42 17.73
CA SER A 134 -0.71 -0.33 17.15
C SER A 134 0.01 -0.71 15.85
N SER A 135 0.36 -1.99 15.69
CA SER A 135 0.97 -2.53 14.45
C SER A 135 0.03 -2.48 13.24
N GLY A 136 -1.28 -2.39 13.45
CA GLY A 136 -2.30 -2.30 12.40
C GLY A 136 -2.80 -0.87 12.15
N LEU A 137 -2.14 0.14 12.70
CA LEU A 137 -2.54 1.53 12.52
C LEU A 137 -2.18 2.01 11.10
N TYR A 138 -3.16 2.53 10.37
CA TYR A 138 -2.97 3.04 9.00
C TYR A 138 -3.57 4.45 8.83
N TYR A 139 -4.83 4.61 8.41
CA TYR A 139 -5.47 5.95 8.32
C TYR A 139 -6.04 6.49 9.65
N THR A 140 -5.96 5.72 10.75
CA THR A 140 -6.60 6.07 12.04
C THR A 140 -6.30 7.49 12.49
N THR A 141 -5.03 7.88 12.59
CA THR A 141 -4.66 9.20 13.15
C THR A 141 -5.26 10.35 12.33
N LEU A 142 -5.26 10.24 11.01
CA LEU A 142 -5.90 11.21 10.12
C LEU A 142 -7.41 11.27 10.33
N VAL A 143 -8.09 10.11 10.31
CA VAL A 143 -9.55 10.05 10.41
C VAL A 143 -10.04 10.50 11.79
N GLU A 144 -9.35 10.12 12.86
CA GLU A 144 -9.65 10.60 14.21
C GLU A 144 -9.55 12.12 14.29
N LYS A 145 -8.48 12.72 13.75
CA LYS A 145 -8.35 14.17 13.71
C LYS A 145 -9.46 14.80 12.87
N MET A 146 -9.82 14.26 11.71
CA MET A 146 -10.96 14.75 10.91
C MET A 146 -12.27 14.71 11.70
N VAL A 147 -12.52 13.64 12.46
CA VAL A 147 -13.74 13.50 13.26
C VAL A 147 -13.81 14.54 14.37
N THR A 148 -12.68 14.86 15.02
CA THR A 148 -12.64 15.97 16.00
C THR A 148 -12.98 17.33 15.39
N LEU A 149 -12.80 17.48 14.07
CA LEU A 149 -13.08 18.68 13.29
C LEU A 149 -14.45 18.65 12.59
N GLY A 150 -15.31 17.69 12.97
CA GLY A 150 -16.71 17.62 12.55
C GLY A 150 -17.01 16.68 11.38
N TYR A 151 -16.03 15.94 10.85
CA TYR A 151 -16.31 14.86 9.89
C TYR A 151 -17.05 13.70 10.56
N ARG A 152 -17.88 12.99 9.78
CA ARG A 152 -18.47 11.71 10.17
C ARG A 152 -18.00 10.61 9.24
N ARG A 153 -17.52 9.52 9.85
CA ARG A 153 -17.18 8.26 9.18
C ARG A 153 -18.39 7.72 8.43
N GLY A 154 -18.18 7.21 7.22
CA GLY A 154 -19.24 6.66 6.38
C GLY A 154 -20.16 7.70 5.73
N LYS A 155 -19.86 9.00 5.87
CA LYS A 155 -20.65 10.07 5.28
C LYS A 155 -19.81 11.19 4.67
N ASP A 156 -19.11 11.94 5.50
CA ASP A 156 -18.29 13.06 5.04
C ASP A 156 -16.86 12.58 4.73
N VAL A 157 -16.43 11.47 5.35
CA VAL A 157 -15.21 10.72 5.04
C VAL A 157 -15.54 9.24 4.87
N VAL A 158 -15.11 8.64 3.76
CA VAL A 158 -15.37 7.24 3.40
C VAL A 158 -14.09 6.57 2.89
N GLY A 159 -13.98 5.25 3.04
CA GLY A 159 -12.90 4.45 2.49
C GLY A 159 -13.30 3.73 1.21
N ALA A 160 -12.35 3.60 0.29
CA ALA A 160 -12.45 2.79 -0.93
C ALA A 160 -11.42 1.65 -0.88
N PRO A 161 -11.58 0.65 0.02
CA PRO A 161 -10.68 -0.48 0.09
C PRO A 161 -10.81 -1.37 -1.16
N TYR A 162 -9.72 -2.01 -1.55
CA TYR A 162 -9.67 -2.94 -2.69
C TYR A 162 -8.73 -4.10 -2.40
N ASP A 163 -8.79 -5.14 -3.24
CA ASP A 163 -7.89 -6.27 -3.13
C ASP A 163 -6.54 -5.88 -3.73
N TRP A 164 -5.69 -5.32 -2.86
CA TRP A 164 -4.40 -4.75 -3.21
C TRP A 164 -3.37 -5.79 -3.67
N ARG A 165 -3.71 -7.09 -3.68
CA ARG A 165 -2.85 -8.14 -4.25
C ARG A 165 -2.87 -8.13 -5.79
N HIS A 166 -3.90 -7.55 -6.40
CA HIS A 166 -4.03 -7.46 -7.85
C HIS A 166 -3.53 -6.10 -8.38
N GLY A 167 -3.15 -6.05 -9.65
CA GLY A 167 -2.90 -4.79 -10.34
C GLY A 167 -4.17 -4.19 -10.95
N PRO A 168 -4.16 -2.91 -11.38
CA PRO A 168 -5.37 -2.20 -11.79
C PRO A 168 -6.16 -2.86 -12.92
N GLY A 169 -5.51 -3.64 -13.78
CA GLY A 169 -6.16 -4.31 -14.92
C GLY A 169 -7.12 -5.41 -14.50
N GLN A 170 -7.09 -5.79 -13.23
CA GLN A 170 -7.95 -6.80 -12.63
C GLN A 170 -8.92 -6.25 -11.59
N PHE A 171 -9.00 -4.92 -11.43
CA PHE A 171 -9.94 -4.26 -10.52
C PHE A 171 -11.35 -4.21 -11.12
N ASP A 172 -11.85 -5.35 -11.58
CA ASP A 172 -13.17 -5.51 -12.18
C ASP A 172 -14.25 -5.04 -11.19
N ASN A 173 -15.18 -4.20 -11.66
CA ASN A 173 -16.23 -3.58 -10.86
C ASN A 173 -15.75 -2.63 -9.74
N TYR A 174 -14.49 -2.63 -9.32
CA TYR A 174 -13.99 -1.71 -8.29
C TYR A 174 -14.03 -0.27 -8.80
N PHE A 175 -13.57 -0.01 -10.03
CA PHE A 175 -13.56 1.36 -10.55
C PHE A 175 -14.96 1.93 -10.81
N ASP A 176 -15.90 1.09 -11.21
CA ASP A 176 -17.32 1.49 -11.34
C ASP A 176 -17.90 1.83 -9.97
N LYS A 177 -17.65 0.97 -8.96
CA LYS A 177 -18.05 1.24 -7.57
C LYS A 177 -17.36 2.49 -7.01
N LEU A 178 -16.09 2.72 -7.33
CA LEU A 178 -15.33 3.90 -6.90
C LEU A 178 -15.93 5.18 -7.48
N LYS A 179 -16.23 5.16 -8.77
CA LYS A 179 -16.93 6.26 -9.45
C LYS A 179 -18.27 6.54 -8.76
N GLU A 180 -19.07 5.50 -8.53
CA GLU A 180 -20.35 5.61 -7.83
C GLU A 180 -20.18 6.15 -6.39
N LEU A 181 -19.19 5.66 -5.66
CA LEU A 181 -18.88 6.12 -4.29
C LEU A 181 -18.54 7.61 -4.27
N ILE A 182 -17.73 8.10 -5.22
CA ILE A 182 -17.39 9.51 -5.33
C ILE A 182 -18.64 10.34 -5.65
N GLU A 183 -19.47 9.89 -6.59
CA GLU A 183 -20.70 10.60 -6.95
C GLU A 183 -21.72 10.62 -5.80
N ASN A 184 -21.85 9.53 -5.06
CA ASN A 184 -22.73 9.45 -3.89
C ASN A 184 -22.21 10.32 -2.74
N THR A 185 -20.89 10.31 -2.51
CA THR A 185 -20.24 11.18 -1.53
C THR A 185 -20.47 12.65 -1.87
N TYR A 186 -20.37 13.03 -3.15
CA TYR A 186 -20.71 14.37 -3.63
C TYR A 186 -22.17 14.73 -3.31
N ARG A 187 -23.13 13.88 -3.68
CA ARG A 187 -24.57 14.14 -3.49
C ARG A 187 -24.96 14.24 -2.01
N TYR A 188 -24.51 13.30 -1.18
CA TYR A 188 -24.84 13.24 0.24
C TYR A 188 -24.22 14.37 1.08
N ASN A 189 -23.23 15.06 0.53
CA ASN A 189 -22.60 16.21 1.15
C ASN A 189 -23.01 17.53 0.50
N GLY A 190 -24.22 17.59 -0.05
CA GLY A 190 -24.79 18.82 -0.58
C GLY A 190 -24.12 19.28 -1.88
N ASN A 191 -23.75 18.33 -2.74
CA ASN A 191 -23.10 18.59 -4.02
C ASN A 191 -21.74 19.29 -3.89
N LYS A 192 -21.01 19.02 -2.79
CA LYS A 192 -19.63 19.46 -2.62
C LYS A 192 -18.69 18.48 -3.32
N LYS A 193 -17.75 19.01 -4.10
CA LYS A 193 -16.67 18.24 -4.73
C LYS A 193 -15.84 17.47 -3.71
N VAL A 194 -15.38 16.28 -4.07
CA VAL A 194 -14.69 15.33 -3.22
C VAL A 194 -13.17 15.51 -3.30
N VAL A 195 -12.49 15.52 -2.16
CA VAL A 195 -11.04 15.37 -2.09
C VAL A 195 -10.72 13.89 -2.00
N VAL A 196 -9.84 13.39 -2.89
CA VAL A 196 -9.31 12.03 -2.78
C VAL A 196 -7.99 12.10 -2.01
N VAL A 197 -7.84 11.27 -0.98
CA VAL A 197 -6.57 11.11 -0.27
C VAL A 197 -6.05 9.71 -0.58
N GLY A 198 -4.94 9.65 -1.31
CA GLY A 198 -4.28 8.40 -1.69
C GLY A 198 -2.96 8.22 -0.94
N HIS A 199 -2.68 6.99 -0.51
CA HIS A 199 -1.38 6.63 0.06
C HIS A 199 -0.66 5.59 -0.79
N SER A 200 0.65 5.74 -0.98
CA SER A 200 1.51 4.76 -1.65
C SER A 200 0.90 4.32 -3.01
N MET A 201 0.68 3.02 -3.22
CA MET A 201 0.05 2.44 -4.42
C MET A 201 -1.36 2.97 -4.74
N GLY A 202 -2.10 3.48 -3.75
CA GLY A 202 -3.42 4.09 -3.99
C GLY A 202 -3.33 5.29 -4.94
N ASN A 203 -2.17 5.97 -4.97
CA ASN A 203 -1.92 7.09 -5.86
C ASN A 203 -1.84 6.70 -7.35
N PRO A 204 -0.95 5.78 -7.79
CA PRO A 204 -0.96 5.30 -9.16
C PRO A 204 -2.26 4.57 -9.54
N VAL A 205 -2.95 3.90 -8.62
CA VAL A 205 -4.31 3.35 -8.88
C VAL A 205 -5.29 4.46 -9.25
N MET A 206 -5.30 5.58 -8.51
CA MET A 206 -6.12 6.74 -8.84
C MET A 206 -5.68 7.43 -10.13
N LEU A 207 -4.37 7.46 -10.43
CA LEU A 207 -3.85 8.01 -11.69
C LEU A 207 -4.41 7.24 -12.89
N TYR A 208 -4.41 5.90 -12.81
CA TYR A 208 -5.05 5.05 -13.83
C TYR A 208 -6.53 5.38 -13.98
N PHE A 209 -7.28 5.47 -12.87
CA PHE A 209 -8.69 5.83 -12.89
C PHE A 209 -8.93 7.19 -13.59
N TYR A 210 -8.18 8.23 -13.23
CA TYR A 210 -8.33 9.57 -13.79
C TYR A 210 -7.97 9.71 -15.25
N ASN A 211 -7.00 8.91 -15.73
CA ASN A 211 -6.50 9.00 -17.10
C ASN A 211 -7.21 8.05 -18.06
N SER A 212 -7.73 6.92 -17.56
CA SER A 212 -8.24 5.85 -18.42
C SER A 212 -9.74 5.62 -18.31
N LEU A 213 -10.40 6.00 -17.21
CA LEU A 213 -11.77 5.55 -16.91
C LEU A 213 -12.80 6.68 -16.77
N VAL A 214 -12.36 7.92 -16.52
CA VAL A 214 -13.26 9.07 -16.39
C VAL A 214 -12.84 10.24 -17.28
N THR A 215 -13.83 11.01 -17.74
CA THR A 215 -13.59 12.17 -18.59
C THR A 215 -13.16 13.38 -17.75
N GLN A 216 -12.60 14.38 -18.42
CA GLN A 216 -12.22 15.64 -17.77
C GLN A 216 -13.43 16.37 -17.19
N GLU A 217 -14.58 16.34 -17.87
CA GLU A 217 -15.83 16.95 -17.39
C GLU A 217 -16.33 16.28 -16.11
N TRP A 218 -16.18 14.95 -16.01
CA TRP A 218 -16.51 14.22 -14.79
C TRP A 218 -15.59 14.65 -13.64
N LYS A 219 -14.27 14.72 -13.89
CA LYS A 219 -13.29 15.16 -12.90
C LYS A 219 -13.57 16.59 -12.43
N ASP A 220 -13.86 17.49 -13.36
CA ASP A 220 -14.21 18.88 -13.07
C ASP A 220 -15.49 19.01 -12.27
N LYS A 221 -16.45 18.10 -12.44
CA LYS A 221 -17.70 18.10 -11.67
C LYS A 221 -17.53 17.54 -10.26
N PHE A 222 -16.83 16.43 -10.10
CA PHE A 222 -16.87 15.65 -8.87
C PHE A 222 -15.62 15.78 -8.00
N ILE A 223 -14.45 16.09 -8.56
CA ILE A 223 -13.18 16.10 -7.82
C ILE A 223 -12.77 17.53 -7.47
N ARG A 224 -12.50 17.75 -6.18
CA ARG A 224 -11.95 19.01 -5.66
C ARG A 224 -10.44 19.05 -5.87
N SER A 225 -9.76 18.01 -5.40
CA SER A 225 -8.32 17.82 -5.50
C SER A 225 -7.94 16.36 -5.16
N HIS A 226 -6.72 15.98 -5.50
CA HIS A 226 -6.08 14.73 -5.10
C HIS A 226 -4.92 15.04 -4.15
N VAL A 227 -5.02 14.60 -2.91
CA VAL A 227 -3.95 14.67 -1.92
C VAL A 227 -3.19 13.34 -1.94
N SER A 228 -1.99 13.37 -2.49
CA SER A 228 -1.09 12.23 -2.57
C SER A 228 -0.15 12.22 -1.38
N MET A 229 -0.17 11.14 -0.60
CA MET A 229 0.78 10.86 0.47
C MET A 229 1.71 9.73 0.04
N ALA A 230 3.01 10.00 -0.01
CA ALA A 230 4.08 9.07 -0.41
C ALA A 230 3.75 8.31 -1.71
N GLY A 231 3.31 9.03 -2.75
CA GLY A 231 2.86 8.41 -4.00
C GLY A 231 3.94 7.60 -4.71
N ALA A 232 3.72 6.29 -4.85
CA ALA A 232 4.60 5.36 -5.57
C ALA A 232 4.37 5.44 -7.10
N TRP A 233 4.42 6.64 -7.67
CA TRP A 233 3.91 6.94 -9.00
C TRP A 233 4.53 6.10 -10.13
N GLY A 234 5.84 5.86 -10.08
CA GLY A 234 6.53 5.00 -11.03
C GLY A 234 7.10 3.73 -10.40
N GLY A 235 6.55 3.30 -9.27
CA GLY A 235 7.01 2.11 -8.56
C GLY A 235 8.20 2.35 -7.62
N SER A 236 8.80 1.27 -7.17
CA SER A 236 9.92 1.23 -6.23
C SER A 236 10.93 0.16 -6.66
N LEU A 237 12.22 0.45 -6.51
CA LEU A 237 13.26 -0.54 -6.77
C LEU A 237 13.19 -1.73 -5.81
N LYS A 238 12.67 -1.55 -4.59
CA LYS A 238 12.54 -2.60 -3.57
C LYS A 238 11.85 -3.86 -4.09
N ILE A 239 11.00 -3.71 -5.10
CA ILE A 239 10.31 -4.79 -5.81
C ILE A 239 11.28 -5.79 -6.48
N MET A 240 12.45 -5.35 -6.97
CA MET A 240 13.49 -6.26 -7.51
C MET A 240 13.93 -7.27 -6.44
N LYS A 241 14.20 -6.79 -5.21
CA LYS A 241 14.57 -7.65 -4.09
C LYS A 241 13.42 -8.56 -3.64
N LEU A 242 12.18 -8.04 -3.67
CA LEU A 242 10.98 -8.80 -3.36
C LEU A 242 10.86 -10.03 -4.27
N PHE A 243 10.96 -9.86 -5.59
CA PHE A 243 10.87 -10.96 -6.54
C PHE A 243 11.99 -11.99 -6.37
N ALA A 244 13.24 -11.53 -6.20
CA ALA A 244 14.39 -12.42 -6.07
C ALA A 244 14.40 -13.17 -4.72
N SER A 245 14.39 -12.43 -3.61
CA SER A 245 14.75 -12.96 -2.27
C SER A 245 13.68 -12.73 -1.20
N GLY A 246 12.57 -12.09 -1.54
CA GLY A 246 11.53 -11.65 -0.60
C GLY A 246 11.99 -10.52 0.32
N TYR A 247 11.06 -10.02 1.13
CA TYR A 247 11.36 -9.06 2.19
C TYR A 247 10.40 -9.22 3.39
N ASN A 248 10.78 -8.70 4.55
CA ASN A 248 10.04 -8.85 5.81
C ASN A 248 8.88 -7.84 6.00
N MET A 249 8.39 -7.21 4.92
CA MET A 249 7.31 -6.21 4.98
C MET A 249 7.62 -4.98 5.88
N GLY A 250 8.89 -4.73 6.20
CA GLY A 250 9.29 -3.63 7.09
C GLY A 250 9.02 -3.89 8.58
N HIS A 251 8.46 -5.04 8.94
CA HIS A 251 8.23 -5.38 10.34
C HIS A 251 9.50 -5.96 10.96
N TYR A 252 10.25 -5.14 11.71
CA TYR A 252 11.43 -5.58 12.44
C TYR A 252 11.09 -6.24 13.79
N ARG A 253 9.90 -5.94 14.34
CA ARG A 253 9.43 -6.46 15.65
C ARG A 253 8.78 -7.84 15.57
N ILE A 254 8.44 -8.29 14.37
CA ILE A 254 7.82 -9.60 14.11
C ILE A 254 8.78 -10.38 13.22
N VAL A 255 9.13 -11.61 13.61
CA VAL A 255 10.01 -12.45 12.83
C VAL A 255 9.26 -12.96 11.61
N LEU A 256 9.43 -12.27 10.49
CA LEU A 256 8.86 -12.60 9.19
C LEU A 256 9.98 -12.96 8.21
N PRO A 257 10.32 -14.26 8.05
CA PRO A 257 11.42 -14.68 7.19
C PRO A 257 11.13 -14.31 5.71
N PRO A 258 11.99 -13.52 5.05
CA PRO A 258 11.79 -13.11 3.66
C PRO A 258 11.57 -14.30 2.71
N SER A 259 12.30 -15.40 2.91
CA SER A 259 12.19 -16.61 2.08
C SER A 259 10.81 -17.27 2.15
N LYS A 260 10.14 -17.21 3.32
CA LYS A 260 8.78 -17.74 3.49
C LYS A 260 7.74 -16.85 2.82
N LEU A 261 7.93 -15.54 2.89
CA LEU A 261 7.00 -14.56 2.33
C LEU A 261 7.13 -14.43 0.82
N ARG A 262 8.34 -14.67 0.27
CA ARG A 262 8.67 -14.47 -1.14
C ARG A 262 7.63 -15.09 -2.07
N THR A 263 7.20 -16.33 -1.82
CA THR A 263 6.25 -17.05 -2.68
C THR A 263 4.92 -16.32 -2.84
N MET A 264 4.40 -15.75 -1.76
CA MET A 264 3.17 -14.96 -1.79
C MET A 264 3.43 -13.57 -2.38
N GLN A 265 4.48 -12.88 -1.92
CA GLN A 265 4.80 -11.53 -2.39
C GLN A 265 4.99 -11.47 -3.91
N ARG A 266 5.70 -12.45 -4.51
CA ARG A 266 5.91 -12.52 -5.96
C ARG A 266 4.65 -12.88 -6.74
N SER A 267 3.65 -13.49 -6.10
CA SER A 267 2.40 -13.85 -6.76
C SER A 267 1.44 -12.67 -6.96
N PHE A 268 1.70 -11.54 -6.30
CA PHE A 268 0.83 -10.37 -6.38
C PHE A 268 1.04 -9.58 -7.67
N GLY A 269 -0.06 -9.34 -8.40
CA GLY A 269 -0.05 -8.47 -9.58
C GLY A 269 0.34 -7.04 -9.25
N SER A 270 0.07 -6.59 -8.02
CA SER A 270 0.50 -5.28 -7.51
C SER A 270 2.03 -5.17 -7.40
N SER A 271 2.74 -6.24 -7.02
CA SER A 271 4.20 -6.26 -7.03
C SER A 271 4.73 -5.97 -8.44
N ALA A 272 4.14 -6.59 -9.47
CA ALA A 272 4.51 -6.32 -10.85
C ALA A 272 4.13 -4.89 -11.32
N PHE A 273 3.00 -4.36 -10.85
CA PHE A 273 2.58 -2.99 -11.11
C PHE A 273 3.51 -1.94 -10.50
N LEU A 274 4.10 -2.24 -9.34
CA LEU A 274 5.01 -1.34 -8.61
C LEU A 274 6.49 -1.53 -8.99
N MET A 275 6.80 -2.33 -10.01
CA MET A 275 8.15 -2.41 -10.58
C MET A 275 8.62 -1.02 -11.08
N PRO A 276 9.93 -0.76 -11.09
CA PRO A 276 10.50 0.47 -11.66
C PRO A 276 9.95 0.78 -13.05
N SER A 277 9.33 1.95 -13.20
CA SER A 277 8.72 2.38 -14.46
C SER A 277 9.76 2.82 -15.49
N TYR A 278 9.57 2.42 -16.75
CA TYR A 278 10.36 2.89 -17.89
C TYR A 278 10.27 4.41 -18.14
N ASN A 279 9.32 5.10 -17.49
CA ASN A 279 9.23 6.56 -17.57
C ASN A 279 10.24 7.27 -16.65
N LEU A 280 10.81 6.57 -15.66
CA LEU A 280 11.64 7.16 -14.60
C LEU A 280 13.01 6.47 -14.43
N TRP A 281 13.12 5.20 -14.82
CA TRP A 281 14.39 4.47 -14.87
C TRP A 281 14.81 4.25 -16.31
N ASP A 282 16.10 4.49 -16.59
CA ASP A 282 16.63 4.26 -17.93
C ASP A 282 16.63 2.76 -18.26
N ARG A 283 16.38 2.41 -19.53
CA ARG A 283 16.31 1.00 -19.94
C ARG A 283 17.63 0.24 -19.75
N SER A 284 18.76 0.95 -19.75
CA SER A 284 20.10 0.42 -19.55
C SER A 284 20.60 0.52 -18.11
N GLU A 285 19.85 1.18 -17.22
CA GLU A 285 20.21 1.33 -15.80
C GLU A 285 20.23 -0.03 -15.09
N VAL A 286 21.33 -0.32 -14.38
CA VAL A 286 21.48 -1.57 -13.62
C VAL A 286 20.69 -1.48 -12.31
N LEU A 287 19.59 -2.21 -12.24
CA LEU A 287 18.70 -2.28 -11.08
C LEU A 287 19.16 -3.33 -10.07
N ALA A 288 19.67 -4.45 -10.59
CA ALA A 288 20.15 -5.58 -9.81
C ALA A 288 21.35 -6.24 -10.51
N SER A 289 22.24 -6.88 -9.76
CA SER A 289 23.34 -7.67 -10.34
C SER A 289 23.62 -8.94 -9.55
N SER A 290 23.94 -10.01 -10.28
CA SER A 290 24.51 -11.26 -9.79
C SER A 290 25.94 -11.42 -10.35
N PRO A 291 26.71 -12.44 -9.95
CA PRO A 291 28.04 -12.67 -10.54
C PRO A 291 28.00 -13.00 -12.02
N GLU A 292 26.84 -13.42 -12.52
CA GLU A 292 26.66 -13.88 -13.90
C GLU A 292 26.09 -12.78 -14.80
N ARG A 293 25.32 -11.83 -14.23
CA ARG A 293 24.56 -10.87 -15.04
C ARG A 293 24.22 -9.57 -14.30
N ASN A 294 24.13 -8.49 -15.08
CA ASN A 294 23.45 -7.26 -14.69
C ASN A 294 22.01 -7.26 -15.22
N TYR A 295 21.06 -6.94 -14.36
CA TYR A 295 19.64 -6.83 -14.67
C TYR A 295 19.21 -5.36 -14.78
N THR A 296 18.58 -5.03 -15.89
CA THR A 296 18.06 -3.70 -16.25
C THR A 296 16.60 -3.85 -16.70
N LEU A 297 15.91 -2.74 -16.97
CA LEU A 297 14.57 -2.82 -17.59
C LEU A 297 14.57 -3.47 -18.97
N ALA A 298 15.70 -3.46 -19.70
CA ALA A 298 15.82 -4.06 -21.03
C ALA A 298 15.88 -5.60 -21.02
N ASN A 299 16.23 -6.22 -19.89
CA ASN A 299 16.38 -7.69 -19.80
C ASN A 299 15.61 -8.30 -18.62
N LEU A 300 14.49 -7.71 -18.22
CA LEU A 300 13.64 -8.21 -17.14
C LEU A 300 13.13 -9.64 -17.35
N GLU A 301 12.89 -10.06 -18.59
CA GLU A 301 12.54 -11.45 -18.90
C GLU A 301 13.60 -12.41 -18.37
N GLN A 302 14.87 -12.11 -18.64
CA GLN A 302 16.00 -12.90 -18.15
C GLN A 302 16.12 -12.85 -16.63
N PHE A 303 15.82 -11.71 -15.99
CA PHE A 303 15.74 -11.65 -14.53
C PHE A 303 14.74 -12.65 -13.97
N PHE A 304 13.51 -12.68 -14.52
CA PHE A 304 12.48 -13.61 -14.09
C PHE A 304 12.81 -15.08 -14.37
N THR A 305 13.47 -15.37 -15.49
CA THR A 305 14.02 -16.70 -15.78
C THR A 305 15.08 -17.10 -14.77
N ASP A 306 16.05 -16.23 -14.48
CA ASP A 306 17.17 -16.52 -13.58
C ASP A 306 16.73 -16.72 -12.11
N ILE A 307 15.59 -16.16 -11.71
CA ILE A 307 14.98 -16.41 -10.38
C ILE A 307 13.97 -17.58 -10.37
N ASN A 308 13.83 -18.31 -11.49
CA ASN A 308 12.86 -19.38 -11.68
C ASN A 308 11.41 -18.95 -11.37
N PHE A 309 10.98 -17.82 -11.93
CA PHE A 309 9.63 -17.26 -11.75
C PHE A 309 9.13 -16.52 -13.01
N GLU A 310 8.98 -17.26 -14.12
CA GLU A 310 8.54 -16.69 -15.41
C GLU A 310 7.16 -16.02 -15.37
N ASP A 311 6.26 -16.48 -14.49
CA ASP A 311 4.95 -15.85 -14.27
C ASP A 311 5.10 -14.37 -13.88
N GLY A 312 6.17 -14.02 -13.16
CA GLY A 312 6.46 -12.64 -12.81
C GLY A 312 6.66 -11.75 -14.03
N TYR A 313 7.29 -12.27 -15.11
CA TYR A 313 7.42 -11.52 -16.35
C TYR A 313 6.09 -11.40 -17.10
N ARG A 314 5.26 -12.46 -17.09
CA ARG A 314 3.90 -12.42 -17.64
C ARG A 314 3.07 -11.35 -16.92
N MET A 315 3.12 -11.33 -15.59
CA MET A 315 2.47 -10.33 -14.75
C MET A 315 3.01 -8.92 -15.02
N TYR A 316 4.33 -8.75 -15.16
CA TYR A 316 4.95 -7.48 -15.52
C TYR A 316 4.38 -6.92 -16.83
N LYS A 317 4.28 -7.75 -17.88
CA LYS A 317 3.72 -7.32 -19.17
C LYS A 317 2.27 -6.83 -19.06
N GLN A 318 1.47 -7.40 -18.18
CA GLN A 318 0.07 -6.98 -17.98
C GLN A 318 -0.06 -5.67 -17.18
N ASN A 319 0.91 -5.36 -16.30
CA ASN A 319 0.76 -4.28 -15.32
C ASN A 319 1.66 -3.06 -15.56
N ALA A 320 2.86 -3.24 -16.11
CA ALA A 320 3.89 -2.20 -16.16
C ALA A 320 3.53 -0.98 -17.03
N PHE A 321 2.67 -1.18 -18.04
CA PHE A 321 2.31 -0.15 -19.02
C PHE A 321 0.99 0.56 -18.69
N MET A 322 0.32 0.18 -17.60
CA MET A 322 -1.03 0.67 -17.28
C MET A 322 -1.10 2.18 -17.05
N LEU A 323 -0.01 2.79 -16.59
CA LEU A 323 0.04 4.23 -16.33
C LEU A 323 0.47 5.06 -17.55
N GLY A 324 0.70 4.43 -18.70
CA GLY A 324 1.14 5.09 -19.92
C GLY A 324 2.39 5.94 -19.69
N ASN A 325 2.33 7.22 -20.00
CA ASN A 325 3.45 8.16 -19.87
C ASN A 325 3.47 8.90 -18.52
N LEU A 326 2.74 8.43 -17.50
CA LEU A 326 2.55 9.12 -16.23
C LEU A 326 2.03 10.56 -16.43
N SER A 327 1.07 10.74 -17.34
CA SER A 327 0.46 12.04 -17.61
C SER A 327 -0.30 12.58 -16.39
N GLY A 328 -0.30 13.90 -16.19
CA GLY A 328 -0.98 14.54 -15.07
C GLY A 328 -2.49 14.23 -15.02
N PRO A 329 -3.08 14.11 -13.83
CA PRO A 329 -4.46 13.61 -13.67
C PRO A 329 -5.55 14.59 -14.09
N GLY A 330 -5.24 15.84 -14.42
CA GLY A 330 -6.22 16.87 -14.79
C GLY A 330 -7.11 17.33 -13.62
N VAL A 331 -6.62 17.17 -12.38
CA VAL A 331 -7.23 17.69 -11.13
C VAL A 331 -6.18 18.43 -10.32
N GLU A 332 -6.58 19.28 -9.38
CA GLU A 332 -5.62 19.88 -8.45
C GLU A 332 -4.91 18.79 -7.64
N VAL A 333 -3.59 18.86 -7.53
CA VAL A 333 -2.79 17.85 -6.82
C VAL A 333 -2.02 18.49 -5.66
N HIS A 334 -2.10 17.87 -4.50
CA HIS A 334 -1.22 18.14 -3.36
C HIS A 334 -0.30 16.93 -3.17
N CYS A 335 0.98 17.10 -3.47
CA CYS A 335 1.97 16.03 -3.45
C CYS A 335 2.78 16.08 -2.17
N ILE A 336 2.50 15.18 -1.23
CA ILE A 336 3.14 15.09 0.08
C ILE A 336 4.04 13.86 0.09
N TYR A 337 5.33 14.03 0.32
CA TYR A 337 6.29 12.94 0.40
C TYR A 337 7.44 13.30 1.32
N SER A 338 8.27 12.31 1.68
CA SER A 338 9.48 12.54 2.46
C SER A 338 10.74 12.17 1.70
N LEU A 339 11.84 12.86 1.99
CA LEU A 339 13.19 12.56 1.53
C LEU A 339 14.15 12.43 2.73
N GLY A 340 15.40 12.04 2.48
CA GLY A 340 16.43 11.89 3.50
C GLY A 340 16.47 10.52 4.20
N MET A 341 15.70 9.54 3.71
CA MET A 341 15.78 8.14 4.15
C MET A 341 16.54 7.29 3.13
N ASP A 342 17.47 6.48 3.60
CA ASP A 342 18.21 5.53 2.77
C ASP A 342 17.26 4.58 2.04
N THR A 343 17.16 4.75 0.73
CA THR A 343 16.23 4.02 -0.13
C THR A 343 17.00 3.22 -1.17
N PRO A 344 16.76 1.91 -1.34
CA PRO A 344 17.53 1.10 -2.29
C PRO A 344 17.46 1.63 -3.74
N GLU A 345 18.61 1.89 -4.35
CA GLU A 345 18.80 2.31 -5.74
C GLU A 345 19.47 1.23 -6.62
N ARG A 346 20.17 0.25 -6.00
CA ARG A 346 20.64 -0.96 -6.69
C ARG A 346 20.87 -2.11 -5.71
N PHE A 347 20.63 -3.34 -6.17
CA PHE A 347 20.93 -4.56 -5.40
C PHE A 347 22.06 -5.37 -6.04
N GLU A 348 22.97 -5.92 -5.23
CA GLU A 348 24.03 -6.81 -5.70
C GLU A 348 24.08 -8.08 -4.85
N TRP A 349 24.08 -9.22 -5.52
CA TRP A 349 24.25 -10.54 -4.92
C TRP A 349 25.61 -11.13 -5.28
N SER A 350 26.32 -11.60 -4.27
CA SER A 350 27.53 -12.40 -4.46
C SER A 350 27.23 -13.84 -4.86
N LYS A 351 28.27 -14.57 -5.27
CA LYS A 351 28.17 -15.99 -5.65
C LYS A 351 27.57 -16.83 -4.53
N GLY A 352 26.55 -17.63 -4.88
CA GLY A 352 25.82 -18.48 -3.93
C GLY A 352 24.68 -17.79 -3.18
N TYR A 353 24.49 -16.47 -3.33
CA TYR A 353 23.39 -15.74 -2.68
C TYR A 353 22.18 -15.53 -3.59
N PHE A 354 22.40 -15.29 -4.88
CA PHE A 354 21.30 -15.08 -5.83
C PHE A 354 20.61 -16.42 -6.18
N PRO A 355 19.27 -16.48 -6.22
CA PRO A 355 18.29 -15.48 -5.78
C PRO A 355 17.77 -15.71 -4.34
N ASP A 356 18.13 -16.82 -3.70
CA ASP A 356 17.46 -17.32 -2.49
C ASP A 356 17.85 -16.63 -1.17
N TYR A 357 18.96 -15.89 -1.16
CA TYR A 357 19.42 -15.12 -0.02
C TYR A 357 19.29 -13.62 -0.27
N GLN A 358 19.30 -12.83 0.80
CA GLN A 358 19.26 -11.37 0.69
C GLN A 358 20.52 -10.86 -0.06
N PRO A 359 20.41 -9.72 -0.77
CA PRO A 359 21.55 -9.12 -1.45
C PRO A 359 22.70 -8.85 -0.49
N THR A 360 23.93 -9.10 -0.93
CA THR A 360 25.14 -8.87 -0.13
C THR A 360 25.49 -7.40 -0.03
N THR A 361 25.13 -6.62 -1.05
CA THR A 361 25.31 -5.17 -1.07
C THR A 361 24.02 -4.51 -1.53
N ILE A 362 23.62 -3.45 -0.83
CA ILE A 362 22.52 -2.58 -1.22
C ILE A 362 23.10 -1.18 -1.37
N HIS A 363 22.95 -0.61 -2.56
CA HIS A 363 23.28 0.78 -2.80
C HIS A 363 22.06 1.63 -2.48
N PHE A 364 22.24 2.62 -1.61
CA PHE A 364 21.17 3.51 -1.18
C PHE A 364 21.28 4.86 -1.89
N GLY A 365 20.12 5.45 -2.16
CA GLY A 365 19.96 6.85 -2.54
C GLY A 365 18.81 7.47 -1.76
N GLU A 366 18.33 8.61 -2.25
CA GLU A 366 17.28 9.40 -1.61
C GLU A 366 15.88 8.81 -1.82
N GLY A 367 15.05 8.93 -0.78
CA GLY A 367 13.64 8.55 -0.80
C GLY A 367 13.07 8.53 0.63
N ASP A 368 12.02 7.73 0.82
CA ASP A 368 11.32 7.57 2.11
C ASP A 368 11.60 6.21 2.79
N GLY A 369 12.62 5.48 2.33
CA GLY A 369 12.99 4.13 2.81
C GLY A 369 12.31 3.00 2.04
N THR A 370 11.30 3.32 1.22
CA THR A 370 10.63 2.36 0.34
C THR A 370 10.55 2.84 -1.10
N VAL A 371 10.09 4.06 -1.34
CA VAL A 371 9.91 4.64 -2.67
C VAL A 371 11.04 5.63 -2.97
N ASN A 372 11.70 5.42 -4.11
CA ASN A 372 12.79 6.26 -4.59
C ASN A 372 12.31 7.70 -4.85
N GLN A 373 13.16 8.70 -4.59
CA GLN A 373 12.87 10.13 -4.83
C GLN A 373 12.28 10.37 -6.22
N ARG A 374 12.89 9.79 -7.26
CA ARG A 374 12.44 9.96 -8.66
C ARG A 374 10.99 9.54 -8.88
N SER A 375 10.50 8.55 -8.13
CA SER A 375 9.12 8.08 -8.16
C SER A 375 8.23 9.04 -7.37
N LEU A 376 8.59 9.38 -6.14
CA LEU A 376 7.86 10.33 -5.27
C LEU A 376 7.63 11.69 -5.96
N GLU A 377 8.64 12.19 -6.66
CA GLU A 377 8.65 13.50 -7.30
C GLU A 377 7.96 13.54 -8.68
N THR A 378 7.39 12.42 -9.16
CA THR A 378 6.72 12.37 -10.48
C THR A 378 5.67 13.46 -10.64
N CYS A 379 4.95 13.78 -9.56
CA CYS A 379 3.95 14.84 -9.53
C CYS A 379 4.50 16.21 -9.95
N LEU A 380 5.79 16.48 -9.77
CA LEU A 380 6.41 17.76 -10.14
C LEU A 380 6.47 17.95 -11.67
N LYS A 381 6.45 16.86 -12.44
CA LYS A 381 6.38 16.91 -13.91
C LYS A 381 5.04 17.47 -14.41
N TRP A 382 4.03 17.52 -13.54
CA TRP A 382 2.67 17.96 -13.89
C TRP A 382 2.44 19.45 -13.61
N VAL A 383 3.40 20.17 -13.01
CA VAL A 383 3.24 21.59 -12.66
C VAL A 383 2.81 22.44 -13.86
N GLU A 384 3.37 22.16 -15.04
CA GLU A 384 3.05 22.89 -16.28
C GLU A 384 2.06 22.13 -17.19
N ASN A 385 1.84 20.84 -16.95
CA ASN A 385 1.07 19.97 -17.84
C ASN A 385 0.05 19.11 -17.08
N ASN A 386 -0.94 19.80 -16.51
CA ASN A 386 -2.03 19.18 -15.73
C ASN A 386 -3.38 19.82 -16.03
N ASN A 387 -3.66 20.11 -17.30
CA ASN A 387 -4.91 20.75 -17.74
C ASN A 387 -5.25 22.04 -16.97
N ASN A 388 -4.25 22.91 -16.78
CA ASN A 388 -4.33 24.15 -15.99
C ASN A 388 -4.74 23.97 -14.52
N LYS A 389 -4.69 22.75 -13.97
CA LYS A 389 -4.95 22.51 -12.55
C LYS A 389 -3.65 22.57 -11.75
N PRO A 390 -3.63 23.26 -10.59
CA PRO A 390 -2.41 23.48 -9.85
C PRO A 390 -1.86 22.18 -9.25
N VAL A 391 -0.54 22.10 -9.17
CA VAL A 391 0.19 21.03 -8.48
C VAL A 391 1.08 21.66 -7.42
N THR A 392 0.86 21.30 -6.17
CA THR A 392 1.63 21.78 -5.03
C THR A 392 2.43 20.64 -4.43
N LYS A 393 3.58 20.94 -3.82
CA LYS A 393 4.41 19.95 -3.14
C LYS A 393 4.62 20.33 -1.68
N TYR A 394 4.68 19.32 -0.81
CA TYR A 394 5.08 19.45 0.58
C TYR A 394 6.04 18.32 0.90
N VAL A 395 7.30 18.68 1.19
CA VAL A 395 8.39 17.73 1.37
C VAL A 395 8.76 17.68 2.83
N LEU A 396 8.60 16.49 3.42
CA LEU A 396 8.99 16.18 4.79
C LEU A 396 10.42 15.65 4.80
N ASN A 397 11.11 15.80 5.93
CA ASN A 397 12.48 15.33 6.08
C ASN A 397 12.53 14.12 7.03
N LYS A 398 13.12 13.02 6.58
CA LYS A 398 13.39 11.80 7.37
C LYS A 398 12.14 11.19 8.01
N VAL A 399 11.05 11.13 7.27
CA VAL A 399 9.83 10.42 7.66
C VAL A 399 9.73 9.14 6.83
N GLU A 400 9.61 7.99 7.49
CA GLU A 400 9.49 6.70 6.82
C GLU A 400 8.17 6.61 6.03
N HIS A 401 8.17 5.82 4.96
CA HIS A 401 7.07 5.62 4.04
C HIS A 401 5.69 5.47 4.70
N LEU A 402 5.55 4.59 5.71
CA LEU A 402 4.29 4.37 6.44
C LEU A 402 4.07 5.43 7.53
N ASP A 403 5.14 5.88 8.19
CA ASP A 403 5.06 6.87 9.27
C ASP A 403 4.50 8.22 8.79
N ILE A 404 4.51 8.51 7.49
CA ILE A 404 3.91 9.71 6.90
C ILE A 404 2.42 9.85 7.24
N LEU A 405 1.70 8.74 7.41
CA LEU A 405 0.27 8.73 7.77
C LEU A 405 0.02 9.16 9.23
N ASN A 406 1.06 9.09 10.07
CA ASN A 406 1.03 9.46 11.49
C ASN A 406 1.78 10.75 11.80
N ASN A 407 2.50 11.28 10.81
CA ASN A 407 3.28 12.50 10.98
C ASN A 407 2.37 13.72 11.12
N ALA A 408 2.58 14.49 12.20
CA ALA A 408 1.74 15.64 12.53
C ALA A 408 1.77 16.75 11.46
N GLU A 409 2.92 16.99 10.82
CA GLU A 409 3.06 17.98 9.76
C GLU A 409 2.32 17.53 8.48
N ALA A 410 2.48 16.25 8.11
CA ALA A 410 1.76 15.65 6.99
C ALA A 410 0.24 15.76 7.18
N ILE A 411 -0.26 15.33 8.35
CA ILE A 411 -1.68 15.41 8.70
C ILE A 411 -2.15 16.86 8.69
N SER A 412 -1.39 17.79 9.27
CA SER A 412 -1.74 19.21 9.26
C SER A 412 -1.86 19.75 7.84
N TYR A 413 -0.99 19.34 6.91
CA TYR A 413 -1.06 19.75 5.51
C TYR A 413 -2.28 19.16 4.80
N VAL A 414 -2.57 17.87 5.01
CA VAL A 414 -3.81 17.24 4.50
C VAL A 414 -5.02 18.04 4.97
N LEU A 415 -5.13 18.33 6.27
CA LEU A 415 -6.27 19.08 6.82
C LEU A 415 -6.38 20.48 6.22
N LYS A 416 -5.27 21.18 5.96
CA LYS A 416 -5.30 22.46 5.24
C LYS A 416 -5.89 22.35 3.83
N ALA A 417 -5.64 21.25 3.12
CA ALA A 417 -6.26 20.99 1.82
C ALA A 417 -7.77 20.71 1.92
N LEU A 418 -8.24 20.19 3.06
CA LEU A 418 -9.63 19.85 3.30
C LEU A 418 -10.51 21.04 3.71
N TYR A 419 -9.93 22.06 4.33
CA TYR A 419 -10.65 23.19 4.91
C TYR A 419 -10.28 24.50 4.22
N GLN A 420 -11.30 25.25 3.79
CA GLN A 420 -11.10 26.56 3.15
C GLN A 420 -10.55 27.62 4.13
N ASP A 421 -10.79 27.46 5.43
CA ASP A 421 -10.57 28.48 6.46
C ASP A 421 -9.55 28.08 7.55
N LEU A 422 -8.85 26.93 7.41
CA LEU A 422 -7.79 26.56 8.36
C LEU A 422 -6.55 27.43 8.11
N LYS A 423 -6.32 28.42 8.98
CA LYS A 423 -5.09 29.23 8.97
C LYS A 423 -3.90 28.43 9.51
#